data_AF-A0A7S3HCB3-F1
#
_entry.id   AF-A0A7S3HCB3-F1
#
_cell.length_a   1.000
_cell.length_b   1.000
_cell.length_c   1.000
_cell.angle_alpha   90.00
_cell.angle_beta   90.00
_cell.angle_gamma   90.00
#
_symmetry.space_group_name_H-M   'P 1'
#
loop_
_entity.id
_entity.type
_entity.pdbx_description
1 polymer ?
#
loop_
_entity_poly.entity_id
_entity_poly.type
_entity_poly.pdbx_seq_one_letter_code
_entity_poly.pdbx_strand_id
1 'polypeptide(L)'
;GASCAENLFYGPQAITKAGSADGNFEYFLSTSAGLNAHREWLQVVTDRTTELYRIYWTFSSSKNIADRFATAVGVGESVSFRVVVAATGQNYYYSGSWRFSNGASITASKFTATLTSCCFSADDGAWGAGNSIIDGNSMSGVANTGNTFWGIANFDNADGTSCDDVYQNGVLTANTAKVYMYYNTVSVPTAAPTQRSPTMRPSRR
;
A
#
# COMPACT_ATOMS: atom_id res chain seq x y z
N GLY A 1 -17.80 -0.43 6.09
CA GLY A 1 -18.54 -0.85 4.89
C GLY A 1 -17.60 -1.56 3.95
N ALA A 2 -18.15 -2.30 2.99
CA ALA A 2 -17.42 -2.73 1.81
C ALA A 2 -17.01 -1.51 0.96
N SER A 3 -16.08 -1.69 0.02
CA SER A 3 -15.84 -0.74 -1.07
C SER A 3 -15.02 0.52 -0.76
N CYS A 4 -14.02 0.45 0.13
CA CYS A 4 -13.16 1.62 0.40
C CYS A 4 -12.37 2.09 -0.82
N ALA A 5 -11.77 1.16 -1.55
CA ALA A 5 -11.07 1.45 -2.79
C ALA A 5 -12.02 2.01 -3.86
N GLU A 6 -13.25 1.51 -3.92
CA GLU A 6 -14.27 1.89 -4.90
C GLU A 6 -15.05 3.16 -4.52
N ASN A 7 -14.89 3.66 -3.30
CA ASN A 7 -15.45 4.94 -2.84
C ASN A 7 -14.37 6.00 -2.61
N LEU A 8 -13.09 5.66 -2.81
CA LEU A 8 -11.98 6.58 -2.63
C LEU A 8 -12.05 7.72 -3.65
N PHE A 9 -12.12 8.96 -3.15
CA PHE A 9 -12.04 10.15 -3.98
C PHE A 9 -10.60 10.41 -4.42
N TYR A 10 -10.45 10.97 -5.62
CA TYR A 10 -9.17 11.34 -6.18
C TYR A 10 -9.25 12.62 -7.02
N GLY A 11 -8.12 13.29 -7.21
CA GLY A 11 -8.05 14.48 -8.04
C GLY A 11 -6.81 15.34 -7.79
N PRO A 12 -6.73 16.53 -8.43
CA PRO A 12 -5.52 17.36 -8.41
C PRO A 12 -5.33 18.13 -7.09
N GLN A 13 -6.27 18.04 -6.15
CA GLN A 13 -6.15 18.69 -4.85
C GLN A 13 -4.94 18.17 -4.07
N ALA A 14 -4.28 19.03 -3.31
CA ALA A 14 -3.28 18.60 -2.34
C ALA A 14 -3.94 17.77 -1.22
N ILE A 15 -3.16 16.98 -0.49
CA ILE A 15 -3.63 16.19 0.65
C ILE A 15 -2.96 16.68 1.93
N THR A 16 -3.72 16.67 3.01
CA THR A 16 -3.26 16.88 4.38
C THR A 16 -3.50 15.62 5.21
N LYS A 17 -3.11 15.63 6.49
CA LYS A 17 -3.48 14.51 7.39
C LYS A 17 -4.99 14.40 7.66
N ALA A 18 -5.75 15.46 7.39
CA ALA A 18 -7.20 15.46 7.54
C ALA A 18 -7.92 14.86 6.33
N GLY A 19 -7.31 14.94 5.14
CA GLY A 19 -7.93 14.56 3.86
C GLY A 19 -7.55 15.52 2.74
N SER A 20 -8.43 15.73 1.77
CA SER A 20 -8.25 16.73 0.71
C SER A 20 -8.05 18.14 1.30
N ALA A 21 -7.23 18.96 0.65
CA ALA A 21 -6.87 20.30 1.15
C ALA A 21 -8.04 21.28 1.22
N ASP A 22 -9.12 21.04 0.46
CA ASP A 22 -10.37 21.79 0.52
C ASP A 22 -11.30 21.37 1.68
N GLY A 23 -10.94 20.32 2.42
CA GLY A 23 -11.69 19.81 3.57
C GLY A 23 -12.93 18.98 3.23
N ASN A 24 -13.18 18.70 1.95
CA ASN A 24 -14.40 18.01 1.52
C ASN A 24 -14.35 16.49 1.65
N PHE A 25 -13.14 15.89 1.62
CA PHE A 25 -12.98 14.43 1.59
C PHE A 25 -11.93 13.97 2.60
N GLU A 26 -12.35 13.20 3.62
CA GLU A 26 -11.45 12.66 4.64
C GLU A 26 -10.40 11.69 4.06
N TYR A 27 -10.82 10.87 3.10
CA TYR A 27 -9.98 9.91 2.39
C TYR A 27 -9.83 10.36 0.94
N PHE A 28 -8.59 10.58 0.52
CA PHE A 28 -8.32 11.20 -0.77
C PHE A 28 -6.99 10.73 -1.37
N LEU A 29 -6.97 10.51 -2.68
CA LEU A 29 -5.76 10.28 -3.46
C LEU A 29 -5.46 11.49 -4.33
N SER A 30 -4.37 12.19 -4.05
CA SER A 30 -3.92 13.29 -4.90
C SER A 30 -3.19 12.80 -6.13
N THR A 31 -3.59 13.34 -7.27
CA THR A 31 -2.95 13.14 -8.56
C THR A 31 -1.95 14.25 -8.89
N SER A 32 -1.80 15.25 -8.02
CA SER A 32 -1.02 16.47 -8.26
C SER A 32 0.46 16.24 -8.57
N ALA A 33 1.11 15.27 -7.92
CA ALA A 33 2.49 14.89 -8.23
C ALA A 33 2.57 13.59 -9.05
N GLY A 34 1.49 13.26 -9.77
CA GLY A 34 1.37 12.03 -10.52
C GLY A 34 2.29 11.88 -11.73
N LEU A 35 3.01 12.94 -12.13
CA LEU A 35 3.99 12.92 -13.22
C LEU A 35 5.43 12.65 -12.76
N ASN A 36 5.72 12.76 -11.46
CA ASN A 36 7.08 12.57 -10.95
C ASN A 36 7.42 11.09 -10.84
N ALA A 37 8.48 10.65 -11.52
CA ALA A 37 8.95 9.28 -11.41
C ALA A 37 9.65 9.06 -10.05
N HIS A 38 9.29 7.98 -9.38
CA HIS A 38 9.83 7.59 -8.08
C HIS A 38 10.03 6.08 -8.00
N ARG A 39 10.75 5.60 -6.99
CA ARG A 39 10.89 4.16 -6.67
C ARG A 39 10.47 3.81 -5.25
N GLU A 40 10.30 4.80 -4.40
CA GLU A 40 10.18 4.61 -2.97
C GLU A 40 8.89 5.23 -2.47
N TRP A 41 8.06 4.44 -1.79
CA TRP A 41 6.90 4.93 -1.05
C TRP A 41 7.06 4.67 0.44
N LEU A 42 6.41 5.51 1.25
CA LEU A 42 6.23 5.33 2.67
C LEU A 42 4.74 5.27 2.95
N GLN A 43 4.30 4.19 3.58
CA GLN A 43 2.96 4.04 4.13
C GLN A 43 3.04 4.09 5.65
N VAL A 44 2.34 5.02 6.28
CA VAL A 44 2.19 5.08 7.73
C VAL A 44 0.79 4.63 8.08
N VAL A 45 0.67 3.56 8.86
CA VAL A 45 -0.62 2.96 9.24
C VAL A 45 -0.92 3.30 10.70
N THR A 46 -2.10 3.86 10.95
CA THR A 46 -2.54 4.29 12.28
C THR A 46 -3.93 3.72 12.60
N ASP A 47 -4.29 3.72 13.88
CA ASP A 47 -5.66 3.50 14.36
C ASP A 47 -6.47 4.81 14.47
N ARG A 48 -6.17 5.79 13.59
CA ARG A 48 -6.52 7.23 13.64
C ARG A 48 -5.73 8.05 14.67
N THR A 49 -5.25 7.46 15.77
CA THR A 49 -4.59 8.22 16.84
C THR A 49 -3.10 7.91 16.97
N THR A 50 -2.76 6.62 16.91
CA THR A 50 -1.44 6.08 17.19
C THR A 50 -0.92 5.39 15.94
N GLU A 51 0.33 5.66 15.60
CA GLU A 51 1.02 4.88 14.57
C GLU A 51 1.22 3.46 15.07
N LEU A 52 0.73 2.49 14.30
CA LEU A 52 0.87 1.08 14.58
C LEU A 52 2.17 0.55 13.98
N TYR A 53 2.37 0.85 12.70
CA TYR A 53 3.58 0.52 11.94
C TYR A 53 3.67 1.38 10.69
N ARG A 54 4.84 1.34 10.05
CA ARG A 54 5.07 1.93 8.74
C ARG A 54 5.69 0.92 7.79
N ILE A 55 5.38 1.05 6.52
CA ILE A 55 5.89 0.22 5.44
C ILE A 55 6.70 1.11 4.50
N TYR A 56 7.96 0.76 4.31
CA TYR A 56 8.80 1.31 3.26
C TYR A 56 8.70 0.40 2.04
N TRP A 57 8.25 0.96 0.92
CA TRP A 57 8.10 0.28 -0.36
C TRP A 57 9.30 0.63 -1.23
N THR A 58 9.89 -0.37 -1.90
CA THR A 58 10.95 -0.16 -2.87
C THR A 58 10.64 -0.94 -4.14
N PHE A 59 10.19 -0.22 -5.16
CA PHE A 59 9.87 -0.79 -6.46
C PHE A 59 11.13 -1.09 -7.28
N SER A 60 11.06 -2.15 -8.07
CA SER A 60 12.13 -2.59 -8.97
C SER A 60 12.49 -1.54 -10.03
N SER A 61 11.54 -0.68 -10.43
CA SER A 61 11.71 0.34 -11.47
C SER A 61 11.13 1.71 -11.09
N SER A 62 11.72 2.76 -11.66
CA SER A 62 11.22 4.13 -11.51
C SER A 62 10.06 4.37 -12.46
N LYS A 63 8.94 4.82 -11.91
CA LYS A 63 7.70 5.13 -12.65
C LYS A 63 6.99 6.28 -11.97
N ASN A 64 6.27 7.05 -12.75
CA ASN A 64 5.26 7.96 -12.21
C ASN A 64 4.09 7.15 -11.62
N ILE A 65 3.18 7.80 -10.90
CA ILE A 65 2.10 7.07 -10.21
C ILE A 65 1.13 6.41 -11.21
N ALA A 66 0.88 7.06 -12.35
CA ALA A 66 -0.07 6.59 -13.36
C ALA A 66 0.39 5.27 -13.99
N ASP A 67 1.64 5.24 -14.46
CA ASP A 67 2.26 4.05 -15.05
C ASP A 67 2.41 2.93 -14.03
N ARG A 68 2.67 3.28 -12.76
CA ARG A 68 2.77 2.30 -11.68
C ARG A 68 1.43 1.61 -11.42
N PHE A 69 0.35 2.37 -11.31
CA PHE A 69 -0.97 1.78 -11.11
C PHE A 69 -1.43 1.00 -12.34
N ALA A 70 -1.20 1.50 -13.55
CA ALA A 70 -1.51 0.76 -14.78
C ALA A 70 -0.77 -0.59 -14.83
N THR A 71 0.50 -0.61 -14.43
CA THR A 71 1.28 -1.87 -14.34
C THR A 71 0.77 -2.76 -13.21
N ALA A 72 0.51 -2.20 -12.03
CA ALA A 72 0.01 -2.94 -10.87
C ALA A 72 -1.28 -3.69 -11.24
N VAL A 73 -2.26 -3.01 -11.83
CA VAL A 73 -3.51 -3.62 -12.27
C VAL A 73 -3.27 -4.68 -13.34
N GLY A 74 -2.49 -4.38 -14.37
CA GLY A 74 -2.30 -5.28 -15.51
C GLY A 74 -1.50 -6.54 -15.18
N VAL A 75 -0.30 -6.39 -14.61
CA VAL A 75 0.67 -7.49 -14.43
C VAL A 75 1.25 -7.58 -13.01
N GLY A 76 1.07 -6.55 -12.20
CA GLY A 76 1.68 -6.43 -10.88
C GLY A 76 3.04 -5.74 -10.89
N GLU A 77 3.30 -4.98 -9.83
CA GLU A 77 4.55 -4.27 -9.60
C GLU A 77 5.46 -5.10 -8.69
N SER A 78 6.64 -5.46 -9.18
CA SER A 78 7.66 -6.09 -8.33
C SER A 78 8.21 -5.07 -7.31
N VAL A 79 8.10 -5.43 -6.04
CA VAL A 79 8.35 -4.55 -4.90
C VAL A 79 8.97 -5.32 -3.73
N SER A 80 9.90 -4.66 -3.04
CA SER A 80 10.42 -5.08 -1.74
C SER A 80 9.87 -4.17 -0.64
N PHE A 81 9.63 -4.74 0.53
CA PHE A 81 9.07 -4.03 1.67
C PHE A 81 9.97 -4.13 2.89
N ARG A 82 10.00 -3.05 3.67
CA ARG A 82 10.46 -3.06 5.06
C ARG A 82 9.34 -2.54 5.95
N VAL A 83 8.79 -3.39 6.81
CA VAL A 83 7.80 -3.02 7.82
C VAL A 83 8.53 -2.71 9.12
N VAL A 84 8.21 -1.60 9.76
CA VAL A 84 8.74 -1.21 11.08
C VAL A 84 7.58 -1.04 12.05
N VAL A 85 7.53 -1.87 13.09
CA VAL A 85 6.52 -1.77 14.15
C VAL A 85 6.84 -0.57 15.02
N ALA A 86 5.91 0.38 15.14
CA ALA A 86 6.16 1.67 15.77
C ALA A 86 6.49 1.53 17.27
N ALA A 87 5.78 0.67 17.99
CA ALA A 87 5.94 0.48 19.42
C ALA A 87 7.30 -0.14 19.83
N THR A 88 7.89 -0.96 18.97
CA THR A 88 9.07 -1.78 19.31
C THR A 88 10.30 -1.51 18.45
N GLY A 89 10.13 -0.82 17.31
CA GLY A 89 11.17 -0.64 16.30
C GLY A 89 11.54 -1.93 15.56
N GLN A 90 10.81 -3.03 15.77
CA GLN A 90 11.08 -4.31 15.12
C GLN A 90 10.88 -4.21 13.60
N ASN A 91 11.81 -4.80 12.85
CA ASN A 91 11.84 -4.76 11.40
C ASN A 91 11.43 -6.13 10.83
N TYR A 92 10.55 -6.11 9.83
CA TYR A 92 10.19 -7.26 9.01
C TYR A 92 10.42 -6.93 7.54
N TYR A 93 10.88 -7.92 6.77
CA TYR A 93 11.23 -7.74 5.37
C TYR A 93 10.44 -8.71 4.52
N TYR A 94 9.85 -8.19 3.44
CA TYR A 94 9.03 -8.95 2.50
C TYR A 94 9.40 -8.56 1.07
N SER A 95 9.04 -9.40 0.11
CA SER A 95 9.16 -9.10 -1.31
C SER A 95 8.11 -9.85 -2.10
N GLY A 96 7.61 -9.22 -3.16
CA GLY A 96 6.51 -9.77 -3.92
C GLY A 96 6.12 -8.97 -5.15
N SER A 97 4.91 -9.23 -5.63
CA SER A 97 4.24 -8.47 -6.67
C SER A 97 2.98 -7.82 -6.08
N TRP A 98 2.84 -6.51 -6.25
CA TRP A 98 1.68 -5.75 -5.79
C TRP A 98 0.78 -5.35 -6.97
N ARG A 99 -0.51 -5.71 -6.90
CA ARG A 99 -1.47 -5.43 -7.97
C ARG A 99 -2.47 -4.30 -7.69
N PHE A 100 -2.45 -3.71 -6.49
CA PHE A 100 -3.58 -2.94 -5.94
C PHE A 100 -4.89 -3.75 -5.98
N SER A 101 -5.47 -3.94 -7.17
CA SER A 101 -6.45 -4.95 -7.52
C SER A 101 -6.40 -5.19 -9.04
N ASN A 102 -6.47 -6.44 -9.50
CA ASN A 102 -6.57 -6.75 -10.93
C ASN A 102 -7.93 -6.37 -11.57
N GLY A 103 -8.96 -6.17 -10.75
CA GLY A 103 -10.30 -5.71 -11.16
C GLY A 103 -10.47 -4.19 -11.13
N ALA A 104 -9.48 -3.46 -10.60
CA ALA A 104 -9.61 -2.04 -10.27
C ALA A 104 -9.90 -1.12 -11.45
N SER A 105 -9.61 -1.54 -12.69
CA SER A 105 -9.82 -0.74 -13.91
C SER A 105 -9.19 0.68 -13.84
N ILE A 106 -8.10 0.83 -13.09
CA ILE A 106 -7.37 2.10 -12.97
C ILE A 106 -6.51 2.30 -14.22
N THR A 107 -6.72 3.43 -14.88
CA THR A 107 -5.95 3.83 -16.06
C THR A 107 -5.27 5.18 -15.83
N ALA A 108 -4.32 5.53 -16.71
CA ALA A 108 -3.57 6.79 -16.61
C ALA A 108 -4.47 8.05 -16.60
N SER A 109 -5.67 7.98 -17.19
CA SER A 109 -6.61 9.10 -17.25
C SER A 109 -7.11 9.55 -15.87
N LYS A 110 -7.16 8.65 -14.87
CA LYS A 110 -7.51 9.02 -13.49
C LYS A 110 -6.49 10.00 -12.90
N PHE A 111 -5.24 9.95 -13.34
CA PHE A 111 -4.16 10.80 -12.85
C PHE A 111 -4.00 12.10 -13.62
N THR A 112 -4.71 12.26 -14.75
CA THR A 112 -4.80 13.51 -15.50
C THR A 112 -6.12 14.26 -15.27
N ALA A 113 -6.92 13.81 -14.30
CA ALA A 113 -8.17 14.46 -13.95
C ALA A 113 -7.93 15.89 -13.47
N THR A 114 -8.69 16.84 -14.02
CA THR A 114 -8.63 18.27 -13.66
C THR A 114 -9.61 18.65 -12.57
N LEU A 115 -10.54 17.74 -12.23
CA LEU A 115 -11.54 17.89 -11.18
C LEU A 115 -11.46 16.68 -10.24
N THR A 116 -11.94 16.87 -9.02
CA THR A 116 -12.14 15.76 -8.09
C THR A 116 -13.22 14.81 -8.62
N SER A 117 -12.96 13.51 -8.54
CA SER A 117 -13.88 12.45 -8.90
C SER A 117 -13.89 11.37 -7.81
N CYS A 118 -14.97 10.60 -7.75
CA CYS A 118 -15.06 9.46 -6.84
C CYS A 118 -14.52 8.20 -7.51
N CYS A 119 -14.42 7.16 -6.69
CA CYS A 119 -14.44 5.80 -7.19
C CYS A 119 -13.16 5.45 -7.92
N PHE A 120 -12.07 5.54 -7.17
CA PHE A 120 -10.73 5.30 -7.68
C PHE A 120 -10.59 3.89 -8.26
N SER A 121 -11.08 2.87 -7.54
CA SER A 121 -11.16 1.48 -8.02
C SER A 121 -12.55 1.14 -8.57
N ALA A 122 -12.61 0.23 -9.54
CA ALA A 122 -13.86 -0.40 -9.98
C ALA A 122 -14.20 -1.68 -9.20
N ASP A 123 -13.21 -2.31 -8.57
CA ASP A 123 -13.36 -3.58 -7.86
C ASP A 123 -12.18 -3.73 -6.91
N ASP A 124 -12.42 -3.59 -5.61
CA ASP A 124 -11.44 -3.83 -4.55
C ASP A 124 -10.11 -3.07 -4.57
N GLY A 125 -9.28 -3.29 -3.54
CA GLY A 125 -7.96 -2.66 -3.43
C GLY A 125 -7.21 -3.06 -2.16
N ALA A 126 -5.91 -3.32 -2.30
CA ALA A 126 -5.03 -3.64 -1.20
C ALA A 126 -3.80 -2.71 -1.16
N TRP A 127 -3.53 -2.17 0.03
CA TRP A 127 -2.34 -1.38 0.34
C TRP A 127 -1.56 -2.02 1.47
N GLY A 128 -0.50 -2.74 1.14
CA GLY A 128 0.30 -3.40 2.16
C GLY A 128 1.53 -4.13 1.68
N ALA A 129 2.18 -4.79 2.62
CA ALA A 129 3.33 -5.65 2.44
C ALA A 129 2.98 -7.11 2.73
N GLY A 130 3.73 -8.02 2.12
CA GLY A 130 3.58 -9.45 2.28
C GLY A 130 4.49 -10.17 1.29
N ASN A 131 4.63 -11.47 1.45
CA ASN A 131 5.33 -12.29 0.45
C ASN A 131 4.42 -12.58 -0.75
N SER A 132 5.02 -13.02 -1.86
CA SER A 132 4.26 -13.45 -3.06
C SER A 132 3.40 -12.34 -3.68
N ILE A 133 2.16 -12.63 -4.08
CA ILE A 133 1.27 -11.71 -4.78
C ILE A 133 0.27 -11.09 -3.80
N ILE A 134 0.21 -9.76 -3.77
CA ILE A 134 -0.81 -8.97 -3.10
C ILE A 134 -1.77 -8.44 -4.17
N ASP A 135 -3.03 -8.89 -4.12
CA ASP A 135 -4.07 -8.51 -5.07
C ASP A 135 -5.39 -8.32 -4.32
N GLY A 136 -5.96 -7.11 -4.38
CA GLY A 136 -7.23 -6.79 -3.72
C GLY A 136 -8.40 -7.61 -4.27
N ASN A 137 -8.39 -7.98 -5.55
CA ASN A 137 -9.50 -8.74 -6.16
C ASN A 137 -9.38 -10.26 -5.95
N SER A 138 -8.95 -10.68 -4.77
CA SER A 138 -8.87 -12.09 -4.44
C SER A 138 -8.91 -12.29 -2.93
N MET A 139 -9.82 -13.14 -2.43
CA MET A 139 -9.76 -13.64 -1.04
C MET A 139 -8.42 -14.35 -0.76
N SER A 140 -7.77 -14.83 -1.83
CA SER A 140 -6.45 -15.41 -1.76
C SER A 140 -5.38 -14.37 -1.46
N GLY A 141 -5.63 -13.05 -1.48
CA GLY A 141 -4.61 -12.04 -1.21
C GLY A 141 -3.91 -12.26 0.14
N VAL A 142 -4.66 -12.49 1.22
CA VAL A 142 -4.09 -12.85 2.54
C VAL A 142 -3.44 -14.24 2.50
N ALA A 143 -4.12 -15.24 1.93
CA ALA A 143 -3.62 -16.62 1.86
C ALA A 143 -2.33 -16.76 1.01
N ASN A 144 -2.22 -15.98 -0.07
CA ASN A 144 -1.10 -15.92 -1.01
C ASN A 144 0.12 -15.28 -0.35
N THR A 145 -0.10 -14.35 0.59
CA THR A 145 0.99 -13.86 1.44
C THR A 145 1.45 -14.87 2.48
N GLY A 146 0.85 -16.07 2.53
CA GLY A 146 1.11 -17.05 3.59
C GLY A 146 0.62 -16.57 4.96
N ASN A 147 -0.47 -15.78 4.97
CA ASN A 147 -0.98 -15.08 6.15
C ASN A 147 0.05 -14.13 6.79
N THR A 148 0.93 -13.50 6.00
CA THR A 148 1.90 -12.49 6.49
C THR A 148 1.58 -11.08 6.00
N PHE A 149 0.32 -10.79 5.68
CA PHE A 149 -0.08 -9.48 5.16
C PHE A 149 -0.01 -8.38 6.24
N TRP A 150 0.57 -7.24 5.87
CA TRP A 150 0.60 -6.02 6.67
C TRP A 150 -0.03 -4.90 5.88
N GLY A 151 -1.09 -4.28 6.35
CA GLY A 151 -1.71 -3.17 5.61
C GLY A 151 -3.20 -3.07 5.81
N ILE A 152 -3.83 -2.42 4.85
CA ILE A 152 -5.29 -2.33 4.72
C ILE A 152 -5.68 -2.93 3.38
N ALA A 153 -6.83 -3.59 3.33
CA ALA A 153 -7.36 -4.15 2.10
C ALA A 153 -8.86 -4.36 2.22
N ASN A 154 -9.54 -4.31 1.09
CA ASN A 154 -10.81 -5.00 0.90
C ASN A 154 -10.57 -6.15 -0.07
N PHE A 155 -10.54 -7.39 0.44
CA PHE A 155 -10.28 -8.59 -0.36
C PHE A 155 -11.59 -9.27 -0.80
N ASP A 156 -11.91 -9.24 -2.10
CA ASP A 156 -12.95 -10.01 -2.80
C ASP A 156 -14.30 -10.06 -2.08
N ASN A 157 -14.86 -8.87 -1.79
CA ASN A 157 -16.15 -8.65 -1.13
C ASN A 157 -16.41 -9.37 0.21
N ALA A 158 -15.44 -10.12 0.76
CA ALA A 158 -15.54 -10.78 2.06
C ALA A 158 -15.58 -9.76 3.21
N ASP A 159 -15.19 -8.53 2.91
CA ASP A 159 -15.04 -7.40 3.82
C ASP A 159 -16.28 -6.48 3.84
N GLY A 160 -17.47 -7.09 4.02
CA GLY A 160 -18.76 -6.38 4.05
C GLY A 160 -18.82 -5.16 5.00
N THR A 161 -17.88 -5.06 5.95
CA THR A 161 -17.80 -3.98 6.95
C THR A 161 -16.42 -3.33 7.12
N SER A 162 -15.33 -3.81 6.51
CA SER A 162 -13.95 -3.72 7.03
C SER A 162 -12.99 -2.78 6.28
N CYS A 163 -13.49 -1.72 5.64
CA CYS A 163 -12.72 -0.56 5.16
C CYS A 163 -11.56 -0.08 6.06
N ASP A 164 -11.77 -0.15 7.37
CA ASP A 164 -10.89 0.38 8.40
C ASP A 164 -10.05 -0.72 9.06
N ASP A 165 -10.07 -1.95 8.52
CA ASP A 165 -9.35 -3.10 9.05
C ASP A 165 -7.85 -3.00 8.78
N VAL A 166 -7.09 -3.14 9.86
CA VAL A 166 -5.63 -3.11 9.86
C VAL A 166 -5.09 -4.50 10.15
N TYR A 167 -4.35 -5.04 9.19
CA TYR A 167 -3.67 -6.32 9.32
C TYR A 167 -2.23 -6.13 9.76
N GLN A 168 -1.81 -6.85 10.80
CA GLN A 168 -0.42 -7.02 11.20
C GLN A 168 -0.05 -8.49 11.11
N ASN A 169 0.79 -8.83 10.13
CA ASN A 169 1.22 -10.20 9.88
C ASN A 169 0.05 -11.18 9.75
N GLY A 170 -0.95 -10.81 8.94
CA GLY A 170 -2.17 -11.58 8.69
C GLY A 170 -3.21 -11.54 9.80
N VAL A 171 -2.94 -10.88 10.93
CA VAL A 171 -3.89 -10.76 12.06
C VAL A 171 -4.56 -9.40 12.03
N LEU A 172 -5.89 -9.37 12.14
CA LEU A 172 -6.65 -8.13 12.32
C LEU A 172 -6.33 -7.51 13.69
N THR A 173 -5.87 -6.26 13.69
CA THR A 173 -5.39 -5.57 14.92
C THR A 173 -6.12 -4.28 15.24
N ALA A 174 -6.76 -3.65 14.26
CA ALA A 174 -7.63 -2.48 14.46
C ALA A 174 -8.69 -2.46 13.35
N ASN A 175 -9.80 -1.78 13.61
CA ASN A 175 -10.91 -1.55 12.68
C ASN A 175 -11.28 -0.06 12.58
N THR A 176 -10.29 0.80 12.83
CA THR A 176 -10.37 2.28 12.76
C THR A 176 -9.16 2.86 12.05
N ALA A 177 -8.75 2.28 10.92
CA ALA A 177 -7.55 2.71 10.21
C ALA A 177 -7.60 4.18 9.74
N LYS A 178 -6.44 4.83 9.78
CA LYS A 178 -6.11 5.93 8.86
C LYS A 178 -4.71 5.71 8.31
N VAL A 179 -4.60 5.70 6.99
CA VAL A 179 -3.34 5.39 6.31
C VAL A 179 -2.85 6.61 5.53
N TYR A 180 -1.58 6.94 5.73
CA TYR A 180 -0.92 8.02 5.02
C TYR A 180 0.11 7.44 4.07
N MET A 181 -0.09 7.65 2.76
CA MET A 181 0.85 7.22 1.73
C MET A 181 1.61 8.43 1.19
N TYR A 182 2.93 8.31 1.16
CA TYR A 182 3.85 9.32 0.65
C TYR A 182 4.72 8.68 -0.42
N TYR A 183 4.84 9.29 -1.58
CA TYR A 183 5.79 8.87 -2.61
C TYR A 183 6.97 9.83 -2.62
N ASN A 184 8.16 9.28 -2.41
CA ASN A 184 9.32 10.05 -2.01
C ASN A 184 10.07 10.65 -3.21
N THR A 185 10.36 11.95 -3.14
CA THR A 185 11.42 12.60 -3.95
C THR A 185 12.65 12.97 -3.11
N VAL A 186 12.62 12.72 -1.80
CA VAL A 186 13.67 13.11 -0.83
C VAL A 186 14.33 11.85 -0.26
N SER A 187 15.31 11.30 -0.97
CA SER A 187 16.26 10.25 -0.53
C SER A 187 15.89 9.54 0.79
N VAL A 188 15.12 8.45 0.74
CA VAL A 188 14.98 7.59 1.92
C VAL A 188 16.37 6.98 2.16
N PRO A 189 16.89 6.92 3.40
CA PRO A 189 18.13 6.21 3.68
C PRO A 189 18.01 4.76 3.20
N THR A 190 18.69 4.45 2.10
CA THR A 190 18.70 3.14 1.46
C THR A 190 19.59 2.19 2.26
N ALA A 191 19.13 1.77 3.43
CA ALA A 191 19.59 0.51 3.97
C ALA A 191 18.72 -0.59 3.35
N ALA A 192 19.01 -0.90 2.08
CA ALA A 192 18.61 -2.18 1.52
C ALA A 192 19.13 -3.27 2.48
N PRO A 193 18.32 -4.27 2.86
CA PRO A 193 18.84 -5.38 3.63
C PRO A 193 19.91 -6.06 2.77
N THR A 194 21.18 -5.87 3.12
CA THR A 194 22.23 -6.78 2.67
C THR A 194 21.86 -8.11 3.29
N GLN A 195 21.38 -9.02 2.45
CA GLN A 195 21.16 -10.41 2.79
C GLN A 195 22.49 -10.95 3.34
N ARG A 196 22.66 -10.93 4.66
CA ARG A 196 23.79 -11.63 5.29
C ARG A 196 23.47 -13.10 5.14
N SER A 197 24.14 -13.75 4.20
CA SER A 197 24.24 -15.20 4.17
C SER A 197 24.58 -15.69 5.58
N PRO A 198 23.95 -16.77 6.08
CA PRO A 198 24.22 -17.27 7.42
C PRO A 198 25.67 -17.76 7.51
N THR A 199 26.54 -16.98 8.15
CA THR A 199 27.93 -17.35 8.43
C THR A 199 28.02 -18.17 9.71
N MET A 200 27.39 -19.34 9.77
CA MET A 200 27.76 -20.36 10.76
C MET A 200 27.62 -21.76 10.16
N ARG A 201 28.76 -22.31 9.76
CA ARG A 201 28.93 -23.75 9.55
C ARG A 201 29.19 -24.37 10.93
N PRO A 202 28.44 -25.39 11.39
CA PRO A 202 28.76 -26.06 12.65
C PRO A 202 30.13 -26.73 12.55
N SER A 203 31.00 -26.46 13.52
CA SER A 203 32.19 -27.30 13.74
C SER A 203 31.71 -28.67 14.22
N ARG A 204 32.06 -29.73 13.48
CA ARG A 204 31.90 -31.10 13.96
C ARG A 204 32.88 -31.32 15.12
N ARG A 205 32.37 -31.93 16.19
CA ARG A 205 33.19 -32.56 17.25
C ARG A 205 33.95 -33.75 16.69
#